data_AF-A0A816DN10-F1
#
_entry.id   AF-A0A816DN10-F1
#
_cell.length_a   1.000
_cell.length_b   1.000
_cell.length_c   1.000
_cell.angle_alpha   90.00
_cell.angle_beta   90.00
_cell.angle_gamma   90.00
#
_symmetry.space_group_name_H-M   'P 1'
#
loop_
_entity.id
_entity.type
_entity.pdbx_description
1 polymer ?
#
loop_
_entity_poly.entity_id
_entity_poly.type
_entity_poly.pdbx_seq_one_letter_code
_entity_poly.pdbx_strand_id
1 'polypeptide(L)'
;ILSGGYECAILDHVLINASAALVITGRAKDFRDGVVIARESINNGKALQTMNDYIKYTQEYGSSLQITAQNYGQLVPIANQTLSVDSNNKACNICATSTLPYVKICGLCTVDDALAAAKAGADLIGFIFVKKSKRYVSVEIVKAISAALKAGSWSKCEEVESISVIDWHQQRCLNLIQLINHTNRPLLVGVFMNNDIKEINSIVKEAGLDLVQLHNYEHEIATQIHRPVIRVISIEPTTDVQNILQMIESDSASAAILLDVVKTSDDCGQTFDWTIAKMINKKVPIMLAGGLTPDNIRAAVRFVHPWAVDVASGVEYVDSSEQLCKNHIKIKEFINEAKSGAASNQ
;
A
#
# COMPACT_ATOMS: atom_id res chain seq x y z
N ILE A 1 24.88 28.14 5.46
CA ILE A 1 25.31 29.53 5.19
C ILE A 1 24.38 30.07 4.12
N LEU A 2 23.59 31.10 4.43
CA LEU A 2 23.22 32.11 3.45
C LEU A 2 23.30 33.46 4.15
N SER A 3 24.10 34.36 3.58
CA SER A 3 24.06 35.79 3.84
C SER A 3 23.49 36.46 2.60
N GLY A 4 22.53 37.37 2.80
CA GLY A 4 22.07 38.29 1.75
C GLY A 4 20.57 38.30 1.46
N GLY A 5 19.83 39.05 2.29
CA GLY A 5 18.83 40.06 1.90
C GLY A 5 17.74 39.76 0.86
N TYR A 6 16.52 40.06 1.27
CA TYR A 6 15.27 40.32 0.53
C TYR A 6 14.19 39.22 0.57
N GLU A 7 13.03 39.66 1.05
CA GLU A 7 11.80 38.94 1.38
C GLU A 7 11.07 38.42 0.13
N CYS A 8 10.67 37.15 0.13
CA CYS A 8 9.26 36.72 0.08
C CYS A 8 9.20 35.18 0.13
N ALA A 9 8.26 34.69 0.93
CA ALA A 9 8.08 33.31 1.34
C ALA A 9 7.63 32.37 0.21
N ILE A 10 8.24 31.18 0.11
CA ILE A 10 7.51 29.93 -0.13
C ILE A 10 8.15 28.85 0.78
N LEU A 11 7.28 28.25 1.60
CA LEU A 11 7.55 27.09 2.45
C LEU A 11 7.93 25.87 1.60
N ASP A 12 9.14 25.37 1.76
CA ASP A 12 9.49 24.01 1.37
C ASP A 12 9.88 23.22 2.62
N HIS A 13 8.92 22.45 3.13
CA HIS A 13 9.15 21.41 4.13
C HIS A 13 10.01 20.31 3.52
N VAL A 14 11.32 20.41 3.70
CA VAL A 14 12.25 19.31 3.39
C VAL A 14 12.14 18.27 4.52
N LEU A 15 11.56 17.11 4.19
CA LEU A 15 11.65 15.87 4.97
C LEU A 15 13.13 15.49 5.13
N ILE A 16 13.75 15.90 6.23
CA ILE A 16 15.14 15.52 6.56
C ILE A 16 15.11 14.15 7.23
N ASN A 17 15.28 13.10 6.41
CA ASN A 17 15.70 11.80 6.89
C ASN A 17 17.17 11.89 7.36
N ALA A 18 17.61 10.95 8.21
CA ALA A 18 18.91 10.93 8.91
C ALA A 18 20.13 11.29 8.03
N SER A 19 20.06 11.02 6.73
CA SER A 19 21.04 11.35 5.70
C SER A 19 21.38 12.85 5.62
N ALA A 20 20.39 13.75 5.73
CA ALA A 20 20.65 15.19 5.64
C ALA A 20 21.19 15.78 6.95
N ALA A 21 20.84 15.20 8.10
CA ALA A 21 21.42 15.60 9.40
C ALA A 21 22.94 15.33 9.43
N LEU A 22 23.38 14.20 8.89
CA LEU A 22 24.81 13.84 8.78
C LEU A 22 25.63 14.80 7.91
N VAL A 23 25.06 15.26 6.79
CA VAL A 23 25.69 16.26 5.90
C VAL A 23 25.85 17.61 6.62
N ILE A 24 24.88 18.01 7.44
CA ILE A 24 24.90 19.28 8.17
C ILE A 24 25.90 19.25 9.35
N THR A 25 26.18 18.09 9.93
CA THR A 25 27.16 17.94 11.04
C THR A 25 28.64 18.13 10.65
N GLY A 26 28.94 18.37 9.37
CA GLY A 26 30.31 18.52 8.89
C GLY A 26 31.12 17.20 8.83
N ARG A 27 30.48 16.04 9.05
CA ARG A 27 31.12 14.72 8.94
C ARG A 27 31.22 14.19 7.52
N ALA A 28 30.39 14.68 6.61
CA ALA A 28 30.41 14.29 5.20
C ALA A 28 31.00 15.42 4.35
N LYS A 29 31.83 15.06 3.37
CA LYS A 29 32.43 16.03 2.43
C LYS A 29 31.44 16.52 1.37
N ASP A 30 30.50 15.65 0.99
CA ASP A 30 29.46 15.93 0.03
C ASP A 30 28.21 15.07 0.28
N PHE A 31 27.17 15.26 -0.54
CA PHE A 31 25.91 14.54 -0.40
C PHE A 31 26.04 13.03 -0.59
N ARG A 32 26.89 12.55 -1.51
CA ARG A 32 27.06 11.10 -1.76
C ARG A 32 27.75 10.44 -0.58
N ASP A 33 28.78 11.09 -0.03
CA ASP A 33 29.47 10.68 1.19
C ASP A 33 28.48 10.61 2.37
N GLY A 34 27.58 11.60 2.49
CA GLY A 34 26.53 11.61 3.51
C GLY A 34 25.55 10.44 3.43
N VAL A 35 25.18 10.01 2.21
CA VAL A 35 24.30 8.84 2.01
C VAL A 35 24.99 7.54 2.42
N VAL A 36 26.29 7.38 2.15
CA VAL A 36 27.06 6.19 2.53
C VAL A 36 27.16 6.08 4.06
N ILE A 37 27.55 7.16 4.74
CA ILE A 37 27.68 7.19 6.21
C ILE A 37 26.32 6.94 6.90
N ALA A 38 25.24 7.48 6.36
CA ALA A 38 23.89 7.25 6.87
C ALA A 38 23.49 5.78 6.73
N ARG A 39 23.76 5.18 5.57
CA ARG A 39 23.44 3.77 5.30
C ARG A 39 24.24 2.83 6.20
N GLU A 40 25.52 3.09 6.41
CA GLU A 40 26.35 2.33 7.35
C GLU A 40 25.87 2.48 8.80
N SER A 41 25.46 3.68 9.20
CA SER A 41 24.92 3.93 10.55
C SER A 41 23.60 3.22 10.79
N ILE A 42 22.74 3.12 9.77
CA ILE A 42 21.49 2.34 9.82
C ILE A 42 21.79 0.84 9.89
N ASN A 43 22.63 0.34 8.98
CA ASN A 43 22.97 -1.09 8.91
C ASN A 43 23.65 -1.60 10.19
N ASN A 44 24.41 -0.73 10.87
CA ASN A 44 25.10 -1.06 12.13
C ASN A 44 24.27 -0.75 13.39
N GLY A 45 23.00 -0.33 13.25
CA GLY A 45 22.10 -0.02 14.37
C GLY A 45 22.48 1.23 15.19
N LYS A 46 23.38 2.07 14.68
CA LYS A 46 23.91 3.26 15.39
C LYS A 46 23.19 4.56 15.02
N ALA A 47 22.22 4.52 14.10
CA ALA A 47 21.55 5.71 13.58
C ALA A 47 20.91 6.59 14.67
N LEU A 48 20.26 5.97 15.66
CA LEU A 48 19.61 6.69 16.76
C LEU A 48 20.62 7.40 17.66
N GLN A 49 21.76 6.78 17.93
CA GLN A 49 22.83 7.36 18.74
C GLN A 49 23.48 8.55 18.03
N THR A 50 23.77 8.42 16.73
CA THR A 50 24.30 9.51 15.90
C THR A 50 23.34 10.71 15.86
N MET A 51 22.02 10.45 15.80
CA MET A 51 21.00 11.52 15.82
C MET A 51 20.96 12.24 17.18
N ASN A 52 21.04 11.50 18.28
CA ASN A 52 21.06 12.07 19.63
C ASN A 52 22.34 12.90 19.89
N ASP A 53 23.50 12.42 19.44
CA ASP A 53 24.77 13.17 19.55
C ASP A 53 24.70 14.50 18.77
N TYR A 54 24.00 14.52 17.63
CA TYR A 54 23.80 15.74 16.84
C TYR A 54 22.83 16.72 17.50
N ILE A 55 21.73 16.24 18.07
CA ILE A 55 20.82 17.10 18.86
C ILE A 55 21.58 17.75 20.01
N LYS A 56 22.43 16.99 20.69
CA LYS A 56 23.27 17.51 21.78
C LYS A 56 24.26 18.58 21.29
N TYR A 57 24.93 18.34 20.17
CA TYR A 57 25.85 19.30 19.55
C TYR A 57 25.14 20.61 19.15
N THR A 58 23.96 20.55 18.54
CA THR A 58 23.21 21.75 18.14
C THR A 58 22.72 22.58 19.33
N GLN A 59 22.38 21.93 20.45
CA GLN A 59 22.06 22.60 21.71
C GLN A 59 23.28 23.28 22.35
N GLU A 60 24.47 22.69 22.22
CA GLU A 60 25.71 23.19 22.83
C GLU A 60 26.33 24.36 22.04
N TYR A 61 26.21 24.37 20.70
CA TYR A 61 26.89 25.35 19.83
C TYR A 61 25.97 26.38 19.16
N GLY A 62 24.70 26.46 19.57
CA GLY A 62 23.89 27.68 19.45
C GLY A 62 23.43 28.09 18.04
N SER A 63 23.44 27.20 17.05
CA SER A 63 22.70 27.44 15.81
C SER A 63 21.23 27.09 16.05
N SER A 64 20.36 28.11 16.07
CA SER A 64 18.91 27.98 16.26
C SER A 64 18.26 27.24 15.10
N LEU A 65 18.41 25.91 15.08
CA LEU A 65 17.45 25.05 14.40
C LEU A 65 16.27 24.91 15.37
N GLN A 66 15.17 25.61 15.10
CA GLN A 66 13.89 25.22 15.69
C GLN A 66 13.52 23.88 15.06
N ILE A 67 13.97 22.79 15.70
CA ILE A 67 13.38 21.48 15.46
C ILE A 67 12.00 21.56 16.10
N THR A 68 10.98 21.88 15.30
CA THR A 68 9.61 21.65 15.70
C THR A 68 9.43 20.13 15.73
N ALA A 69 9.80 19.51 16.84
CA ALA A 69 9.31 18.20 17.19
C ALA A 69 7.81 18.37 17.41
N GLN A 70 7.01 18.19 16.35
CA GLN A 70 5.59 17.95 16.56
C GLN A 70 5.50 16.74 17.48
N ASN A 71 4.99 17.00 18.69
CA ASN A 71 4.93 16.10 19.82
C ASN A 71 4.61 14.65 19.41
N TYR A 72 5.63 13.79 19.35
CA TYR A 72 5.49 12.48 19.97
C TYR A 72 5.48 12.75 21.48
N GLY A 73 4.37 12.40 22.13
CA GLY A 73 4.03 12.81 23.48
C GLY A 73 5.18 12.67 24.50
N GLN A 74 5.25 13.63 25.41
CA GLN A 74 6.04 13.67 26.65
C GLN A 74 7.08 12.55 26.82
N LEU A 75 8.35 12.90 26.64
CA LEU A 75 9.47 12.12 27.15
C LEU A 75 9.46 12.16 28.68
N VAL A 76 8.81 11.17 29.29
CA VAL A 76 9.06 10.79 30.69
C VAL A 76 10.43 10.12 30.73
N PRO A 77 11.33 10.47 31.67
CA PRO A 77 12.61 9.78 31.80
C PRO A 77 12.35 8.32 32.19
N ILE A 78 12.67 7.37 31.31
CA ILE A 78 12.65 5.94 31.65
C ILE A 78 13.89 5.66 32.51
N ALA A 79 13.77 5.91 33.80
CA ALA A 79 14.63 5.30 34.80
C ALA A 79 14.26 3.81 34.90
N ASN A 80 15.18 2.93 34.52
CA ASN A 80 15.21 1.50 34.87
C ASN A 80 13.85 0.77 34.92
N GLN A 81 13.07 0.85 33.84
CA GLN A 81 12.11 -0.21 33.55
C GLN A 81 12.70 -1.10 32.49
N THR A 82 13.06 -2.30 32.91
CA THR A 82 13.16 -3.47 32.05
C THR A 82 11.83 -3.59 31.31
N LEU A 83 11.73 -2.99 30.13
CA LEU A 83 10.60 -3.17 29.23
C LEU A 83 10.66 -4.62 28.75
N SER A 84 9.96 -5.49 29.46
CA SER A 84 9.45 -6.72 28.87
C SER A 84 8.41 -6.30 27.83
N VAL A 85 8.87 -5.95 26.63
CA VAL A 85 8.01 -5.80 25.46
C VAL A 85 7.63 -7.22 25.08
N ASP A 86 6.46 -7.67 25.54
CA ASP A 86 5.83 -8.85 24.97
C ASP A 86 5.47 -8.52 23.51
N SER A 87 6.37 -8.86 22.60
CA SER A 87 6.25 -8.71 21.14
C SER A 87 5.08 -9.50 20.54
N ASN A 88 4.35 -10.28 21.35
CA ASN A 88 3.43 -11.29 20.87
C ASN A 88 1.97 -10.82 20.73
N ASN A 89 1.61 -9.57 21.07
CA ASN A 89 0.20 -9.15 20.99
C ASN A 89 -0.11 -7.71 20.52
N LYS A 90 0.51 -7.24 19.43
CA LYS A 90 0.07 -5.99 18.76
C LYS A 90 -1.14 -6.25 17.86
N ALA A 91 -2.17 -5.41 17.94
CA ALA A 91 -3.36 -5.43 17.08
C ALA A 91 -3.25 -4.37 15.97
N CYS A 92 -3.89 -4.59 14.82
CA CYS A 92 -3.93 -3.63 13.72
C CYS A 92 -4.99 -2.53 13.96
N ASN A 93 -4.55 -1.27 14.09
CA ASN A 93 -5.47 -0.15 14.33
C ASN A 93 -6.22 0.26 13.06
N ILE A 94 -5.57 0.22 11.89
CA ILE A 94 -6.20 0.58 10.60
C ILE A 94 -7.43 -0.27 10.33
N CYS A 95 -7.33 -1.58 10.53
CA CYS A 95 -8.45 -2.48 10.31
C CYS A 95 -9.55 -2.33 11.36
N ALA A 96 -9.23 -1.80 12.55
CA ALA A 96 -10.19 -1.52 13.59
C ALA A 96 -10.94 -0.19 13.38
N THR A 97 -10.32 0.80 12.73
CA THR A 97 -10.89 2.14 12.51
C THR A 97 -11.43 2.38 11.10
N SER A 98 -10.97 1.62 10.11
CA SER A 98 -11.41 1.75 8.72
C SER A 98 -12.89 1.34 8.60
N THR A 99 -13.77 2.33 8.49
CA THR A 99 -15.22 2.09 8.42
C THR A 99 -15.65 1.53 7.07
N LEU A 100 -14.90 1.67 5.98
CA LEU A 100 -15.21 1.11 4.66
C LEU A 100 -13.93 0.67 3.94
N PRO A 101 -13.91 -0.49 3.28
CA PRO A 101 -12.73 -0.91 2.52
C PRO A 101 -12.61 -0.14 1.20
N TYR A 102 -11.38 0.13 0.79
CA TYR A 102 -11.08 0.54 -0.58
C TYR A 102 -11.30 -0.62 -1.56
N VAL A 103 -11.71 -0.33 -2.79
CA VAL A 103 -12.06 -1.35 -3.78
C VAL A 103 -11.14 -1.26 -4.99
N LYS A 104 -10.47 -2.38 -5.29
CA LYS A 104 -9.72 -2.60 -6.52
C LYS A 104 -10.49 -3.48 -7.49
N ILE A 105 -10.66 -3.01 -8.73
CA ILE A 105 -11.17 -3.84 -9.84
C ILE A 105 -9.98 -4.22 -10.71
N CYS A 106 -9.73 -5.51 -10.89
CA CYS A 106 -8.53 -6.03 -11.55
C CYS A 106 -8.82 -6.64 -12.92
N GLY A 107 -7.87 -6.55 -13.85
CA GLY A 107 -7.96 -7.17 -15.18
C GLY A 107 -8.86 -6.42 -16.16
N LEU A 108 -8.90 -5.09 -16.09
CA LEU A 108 -9.64 -4.28 -17.06
C LEU A 108 -8.84 -4.15 -18.34
N CYS A 109 -9.52 -4.32 -19.48
CA CYS A 109 -8.86 -4.36 -20.79
C CYS A 109 -9.37 -3.26 -21.75
N THR A 110 -10.35 -2.46 -21.35
CA THR A 110 -10.95 -1.42 -22.22
C THR A 110 -11.11 -0.09 -21.46
N VAL A 111 -11.20 1.00 -22.23
CA VAL A 111 -11.47 2.35 -21.69
C VAL A 111 -12.85 2.40 -21.04
N ASP A 112 -13.85 1.80 -21.68
CA ASP A 112 -15.23 1.83 -21.18
C ASP A 112 -15.37 1.12 -19.84
N ASP A 113 -14.73 -0.04 -19.68
CA ASP A 113 -14.73 -0.77 -18.39
C ASP A 113 -14.07 0.05 -17.29
N ALA A 114 -12.94 0.71 -17.60
CA ALA A 114 -12.20 1.49 -16.64
C ALA A 114 -12.97 2.73 -16.19
N LEU A 115 -13.62 3.41 -17.13
CA LEU A 115 -14.50 4.54 -16.82
C LEU A 115 -15.74 4.09 -16.03
N ALA A 116 -16.33 2.94 -16.37
CA ALA A 116 -17.46 2.39 -15.63
C ALA A 116 -17.08 2.04 -14.19
N ALA A 117 -15.95 1.38 -13.98
CA ALA A 117 -15.43 1.07 -12.65
C ALA A 117 -15.13 2.33 -11.83
N ALA A 118 -14.48 3.33 -12.44
CA ALA A 118 -14.20 4.60 -11.78
C ALA A 118 -15.49 5.36 -11.41
N LYS A 119 -16.50 5.39 -12.30
CA LYS A 119 -17.81 6.00 -12.03
C LYS A 119 -18.57 5.28 -10.92
N ALA A 120 -18.40 3.97 -10.80
CA ALA A 120 -18.98 3.17 -9.74
C ALA A 120 -18.27 3.35 -8.39
N GLY A 121 -17.14 4.05 -8.33
CA GLY A 121 -16.40 4.35 -7.10
C GLY A 121 -15.27 3.37 -6.78
N ALA A 122 -14.67 2.74 -7.80
CA ALA A 122 -13.43 1.99 -7.62
C ALA A 122 -12.29 2.93 -7.19
N ASP A 123 -11.47 2.49 -6.24
CA ASP A 123 -10.34 3.26 -5.71
C ASP A 123 -9.03 2.89 -6.41
N LEU A 124 -8.96 1.66 -6.93
CA LEU A 124 -7.84 1.16 -7.74
C LEU A 124 -8.33 0.39 -8.97
N ILE A 125 -7.57 0.47 -10.06
CA ILE A 125 -7.81 -0.28 -11.30
C ILE A 125 -6.56 -1.07 -11.67
N GLY A 126 -6.70 -2.38 -11.86
CA GLY A 126 -5.61 -3.30 -12.17
C GLY A 126 -5.53 -3.71 -13.64
N PHE A 127 -4.32 -3.74 -14.19
CA PHE A 127 -3.99 -4.14 -15.56
C PHE A 127 -3.02 -5.32 -15.55
N ILE A 128 -3.32 -6.39 -16.28
CA ILE A 128 -2.48 -7.60 -16.26
C ILE A 128 -1.49 -7.56 -17.43
N PHE A 129 -0.19 -7.51 -17.12
CA PHE A 129 0.91 -7.52 -18.10
C PHE A 129 1.50 -8.92 -18.32
N VAL A 130 0.73 -9.96 -18.03
CA VAL A 130 1.12 -11.37 -18.22
C VAL A 130 0.54 -11.88 -19.54
N LYS A 131 1.39 -12.06 -20.56
CA LYS A 131 0.97 -12.40 -21.95
C LYS A 131 0.07 -13.63 -22.07
N LYS A 132 0.22 -14.62 -21.18
CA LYS A 132 -0.60 -15.85 -21.17
C LYS A 132 -1.99 -15.66 -20.56
N SER A 133 -2.25 -14.53 -19.91
CA SER A 133 -3.53 -14.26 -19.26
C SER A 133 -4.60 -13.90 -20.28
N LYS A 134 -5.83 -14.41 -20.10
CA LYS A 134 -7.02 -13.96 -20.85
C LYS A 134 -7.35 -12.47 -20.62
N ARG A 135 -6.77 -11.89 -19.58
CA ARG A 135 -6.95 -10.48 -19.16
C ARG A 135 -5.73 -9.63 -19.53
N TYR A 136 -4.85 -10.13 -20.40
CA TYR A 136 -3.68 -9.39 -20.83
C TYR A 136 -4.09 -8.08 -21.52
N VAL A 137 -3.38 -7.01 -21.23
CA VAL A 137 -3.59 -5.70 -21.86
C VAL A 137 -2.26 -5.09 -22.30
N SER A 138 -2.27 -4.38 -23.43
CA SER A 138 -1.08 -3.72 -23.96
C SER A 138 -0.84 -2.37 -23.28
N VAL A 139 0.40 -1.87 -23.35
CA VAL A 139 0.78 -0.57 -22.79
C VAL A 139 0.00 0.57 -23.43
N GLU A 140 -0.28 0.49 -24.74
CA GLU A 140 -1.02 1.49 -25.50
C GLU A 140 -2.46 1.63 -24.99
N ILE A 141 -3.12 0.52 -24.72
CA ILE A 141 -4.48 0.51 -24.16
C ILE A 141 -4.47 1.14 -22.77
N VAL A 142 -3.50 0.78 -21.91
CA VAL A 142 -3.39 1.36 -20.57
C VAL A 142 -3.13 2.87 -20.62
N LYS A 143 -2.35 3.36 -21.59
CA LYS A 143 -2.16 4.80 -21.81
C LYS A 143 -3.47 5.49 -22.20
N ALA A 144 -4.27 4.88 -23.07
CA ALA A 144 -5.59 5.40 -23.43
C ALA A 144 -6.52 5.46 -22.21
N ILE A 145 -6.52 4.41 -21.38
CA ILE A 145 -7.27 4.37 -20.11
C ILE A 145 -6.80 5.48 -19.16
N SER A 146 -5.49 5.62 -18.97
CA SER A 146 -4.88 6.64 -18.09
C SER A 146 -5.28 8.06 -18.53
N ALA A 147 -5.24 8.33 -19.84
CA ALA A 147 -5.65 9.62 -20.39
C ALA A 147 -7.15 9.88 -20.14
N ALA A 148 -8.02 8.90 -20.40
CA ALA A 148 -9.45 9.02 -20.18
C ALA A 148 -9.80 9.27 -18.69
N LEU A 149 -9.13 8.56 -17.77
CA LEU A 149 -9.34 8.74 -16.34
C LEU A 149 -8.85 10.11 -15.85
N LYS A 150 -7.73 10.63 -16.38
CA LYS A 150 -7.22 11.96 -16.03
C LYS A 150 -8.11 13.09 -16.54
N ALA A 151 -8.81 12.89 -17.67
CA ALA A 151 -9.75 13.86 -18.22
C ALA A 151 -11.11 13.87 -17.49
N GLY A 152 -11.42 12.82 -16.73
CA GLY A 152 -12.65 12.70 -15.97
C GLY A 152 -12.68 13.56 -14.70
N SER A 153 -13.88 13.75 -14.15
CA SER A 153 -14.11 14.35 -12.83
C SER A 153 -14.70 13.30 -11.91
N TRP A 154 -14.13 13.12 -10.72
CA TRP A 154 -14.46 12.02 -9.82
C TRP A 154 -14.77 12.56 -8.43
N SER A 155 -15.79 12.01 -7.80
CA SER A 155 -16.22 12.41 -6.45
C SER A 155 -15.25 11.82 -5.42
N LYS A 156 -14.81 12.63 -4.45
CA LYS A 156 -13.93 12.17 -3.37
C LYS A 156 -14.72 11.48 -2.25
N CYS A 157 -14.08 10.53 -1.57
CA CYS A 157 -14.46 10.16 -0.21
C CYS A 157 -13.74 11.08 0.80
N GLU A 158 -14.36 11.28 1.97
CA GLU A 158 -13.94 12.21 3.01
C GLU A 158 -12.55 11.91 3.59
N GLU A 159 -11.95 12.92 4.22
CA GLU A 159 -10.65 12.82 4.88
C GLU A 159 -10.67 11.74 5.97
N VAL A 160 -9.64 10.89 5.98
CA VAL A 160 -9.44 9.91 7.04
C VAL A 160 -8.95 10.65 8.28
N GLU A 161 -9.66 10.49 9.40
CA GLU A 161 -9.24 11.03 10.70
C GLU A 161 -7.80 10.58 11.05
N SER A 162 -7.11 11.38 11.88
CA SER A 162 -5.74 11.08 12.29
C SER A 162 -5.66 9.76 13.06
N ILE A 163 -5.18 8.69 12.41
CA ILE A 163 -4.94 7.39 13.04
C ILE A 163 -3.59 7.43 13.77
N SER A 164 -3.58 7.14 15.07
CA SER A 164 -2.33 6.95 15.82
C SER A 164 -1.68 5.62 15.42
N VAL A 165 -0.53 5.71 14.74
CA VAL A 165 0.19 4.55 14.18
C VAL A 165 1.24 4.07 15.15
N ILE A 166 1.26 2.77 15.41
CA ILE A 166 2.12 2.15 16.43
C ILE A 166 3.22 1.29 15.80
N ASP A 167 3.04 0.87 14.54
CA ASP A 167 3.93 -0.06 13.86
C ASP A 167 4.16 0.28 12.38
N TRP A 168 5.33 -0.09 11.87
CA TRP A 168 5.79 0.26 10.54
C TRP A 168 4.90 -0.34 9.43
N HIS A 169 4.31 -1.54 9.63
CA HIS A 169 3.39 -2.15 8.69
C HIS A 169 2.11 -1.35 8.52
N GLN A 170 1.65 -0.71 9.60
CA GLN A 170 0.51 0.18 9.56
C GLN A 170 0.89 1.48 8.84
N GLN A 171 2.08 2.03 9.11
CA GLN A 171 2.55 3.25 8.46
C GLN A 171 2.63 3.11 6.93
N ARG A 172 3.16 2.00 6.39
CA ARG A 172 3.21 1.78 4.93
C ARG A 172 1.82 1.76 4.29
N CYS A 173 0.84 1.16 4.97
CA CYS A 173 -0.53 1.09 4.49
C CYS A 173 -1.20 2.47 4.50
N LEU A 174 -0.97 3.26 5.56
CA LEU A 174 -1.49 4.63 5.65
C LEU A 174 -0.94 5.54 4.55
N ASN A 175 0.35 5.40 4.20
CA ASN A 175 0.92 6.16 3.09
C ASN A 175 0.20 5.86 1.76
N LEU A 176 -0.22 4.60 1.55
CA LEU A 176 -0.98 4.21 0.37
C LEU A 176 -2.43 4.72 0.41
N ILE A 177 -3.09 4.64 1.57
CA ILE A 177 -4.42 5.21 1.80
C ILE A 177 -4.42 6.72 1.52
N GLN A 178 -3.41 7.45 2.02
CA GLN A 178 -3.24 8.87 1.74
C GLN A 178 -3.05 9.12 0.24
N LEU A 179 -2.24 8.33 -0.46
CA LEU A 179 -2.07 8.44 -1.90
C LEU A 179 -3.40 8.27 -2.65
N ILE A 180 -4.22 7.29 -2.25
CA ILE A 180 -5.57 7.10 -2.81
C ILE A 180 -6.42 8.36 -2.58
N ASN A 181 -6.50 8.84 -1.34
CA ASN A 181 -7.36 9.98 -0.97
C ASN A 181 -6.91 11.32 -1.59
N HIS A 182 -5.62 11.49 -1.85
CA HIS A 182 -5.09 12.69 -2.51
C HIS A 182 -5.18 12.63 -4.04
N THR A 183 -5.52 11.48 -4.61
CA THR A 183 -5.65 11.34 -6.07
C THR A 183 -7.11 11.49 -6.47
N ASN A 184 -7.39 12.41 -7.39
CA ASN A 184 -8.75 12.64 -7.88
C ASN A 184 -9.26 11.54 -8.82
N ARG A 185 -8.59 10.40 -8.97
CA ARG A 185 -8.98 9.29 -9.84
C ARG A 185 -8.52 7.97 -9.21
N PRO A 186 -9.04 6.81 -9.65
CA PRO A 186 -8.52 5.53 -9.18
C PRO A 186 -7.02 5.40 -9.48
N LEU A 187 -6.28 4.79 -8.56
CA LEU A 187 -4.86 4.48 -8.77
C LEU A 187 -4.72 3.33 -9.79
N LEU A 188 -3.74 3.45 -10.68
CA LEU A 188 -3.46 2.49 -11.74
C LEU A 188 -2.42 1.48 -11.27
N VAL A 189 -2.78 0.20 -11.27
CA VAL A 189 -1.96 -0.91 -10.77
C VAL A 189 -1.56 -1.83 -11.92
N GLY A 190 -0.25 -2.00 -12.15
CA GLY A 190 0.24 -3.04 -13.08
C GLY A 190 0.46 -4.36 -12.35
N VAL A 191 -0.12 -5.44 -12.85
CA VAL A 191 0.05 -6.80 -12.32
C VAL A 191 1.05 -7.55 -13.16
N PHE A 192 2.13 -8.02 -12.53
CA PHE A 192 3.25 -8.72 -13.17
C PHE A 192 3.50 -10.07 -12.53
N MET A 193 3.96 -11.01 -13.34
CA MET A 193 4.33 -12.36 -12.91
C MET A 193 5.46 -12.87 -13.81
N ASN A 194 6.61 -13.16 -13.20
CA ASN A 194 7.82 -13.67 -13.88
C ASN A 194 8.43 -12.76 -14.97
N ASN A 195 8.01 -11.50 -15.09
CA ASN A 195 8.70 -10.45 -15.84
C ASN A 195 10.02 -10.05 -15.17
N ASP A 196 10.99 -9.59 -15.96
CA ASP A 196 12.23 -9.05 -15.41
C ASP A 196 12.06 -7.61 -14.90
N ILE A 197 12.92 -7.21 -13.96
CA ILE A 197 12.83 -5.91 -13.26
C ILE A 197 12.92 -4.72 -14.22
N LYS A 198 13.74 -4.83 -15.29
CA LYS A 198 13.91 -3.74 -16.26
C LYS A 198 12.65 -3.59 -17.11
N GLU A 199 12.08 -4.71 -17.56
CA GLU A 199 10.81 -4.74 -18.27
C GLU A 199 9.69 -4.13 -17.42
N ILE A 200 9.54 -4.55 -16.15
CA ILE A 200 8.53 -3.99 -15.23
C ILE A 200 8.67 -2.48 -15.12
N ASN A 201 9.86 -1.98 -14.78
CA ASN A 201 10.09 -0.54 -14.60
C ASN A 201 9.87 0.25 -15.90
N SER A 202 10.19 -0.34 -17.06
CA SER A 202 9.91 0.27 -18.37
C SER A 202 8.40 0.40 -18.62
N ILE A 203 7.66 -0.70 -18.46
CA ILE A 203 6.20 -0.73 -18.64
C ILE A 203 5.53 0.26 -17.69
N VAL A 204 5.91 0.25 -16.41
CA VAL A 204 5.36 1.14 -15.39
C VAL A 204 5.53 2.61 -15.75
N LYS A 205 6.72 2.98 -16.22
CA LYS A 205 7.00 4.34 -16.67
C LYS A 205 6.19 4.71 -17.91
N GLU A 206 6.16 3.83 -18.91
CA GLU A 206 5.53 4.10 -20.20
C GLU A 206 4.00 4.16 -20.12
N ALA A 207 3.39 3.22 -19.39
CA ALA A 207 1.95 3.15 -19.15
C ALA A 207 1.46 4.21 -18.16
N GLY A 208 2.37 4.83 -17.40
CA GLY A 208 2.03 5.82 -16.38
C GLY A 208 1.28 5.22 -15.19
N LEU A 209 1.76 4.06 -14.72
CA LEU A 209 1.18 3.35 -13.57
C LEU A 209 1.61 3.98 -12.25
N ASP A 210 0.71 3.97 -11.27
CA ASP A 210 0.94 4.51 -9.94
C ASP A 210 1.55 3.44 -9.02
N LEU A 211 1.15 2.18 -9.19
CA LEU A 211 1.50 1.04 -8.33
C LEU A 211 1.86 -0.20 -9.15
N VAL A 212 2.60 -1.11 -8.52
CA VAL A 212 2.99 -2.41 -9.08
C VAL A 212 2.50 -3.53 -8.17
N GLN A 213 1.80 -4.52 -8.71
CA GLN A 213 1.42 -5.73 -8.01
C GLN A 213 2.29 -6.89 -8.51
N LEU A 214 3.04 -7.51 -7.60
CA LEU A 214 3.95 -8.61 -7.92
C LEU A 214 3.39 -9.94 -7.41
N HIS A 215 3.25 -10.90 -8.33
CA HIS A 215 2.85 -12.27 -8.03
C HIS A 215 4.04 -13.22 -8.19
N ASN A 216 4.31 -14.07 -7.18
CA ASN A 216 5.40 -15.06 -7.17
C ASN A 216 6.82 -14.46 -7.26
N TYR A 217 7.05 -13.30 -6.65
CA TYR A 217 8.39 -12.72 -6.50
C TYR A 217 8.86 -12.81 -5.06
N GLU A 218 10.18 -12.79 -4.86
CA GLU A 218 10.78 -12.51 -3.56
C GLU A 218 10.59 -11.04 -3.16
N HIS A 219 10.57 -10.75 -1.86
CA HIS A 219 10.14 -9.43 -1.35
C HIS A 219 11.19 -8.34 -1.59
N GLU A 220 12.46 -8.73 -1.65
CA GLU A 220 13.61 -7.88 -1.93
C GLU A 220 13.52 -7.23 -3.31
N ILE A 221 12.81 -7.86 -4.24
CA ILE A 221 12.56 -7.32 -5.59
C ILE A 221 11.85 -5.97 -5.50
N ALA A 222 10.99 -5.75 -4.50
CA ALA A 222 10.28 -4.49 -4.33
C ALA A 222 11.21 -3.27 -4.18
N THR A 223 12.42 -3.46 -3.62
CA THR A 223 13.42 -2.38 -3.47
C THR A 223 13.97 -1.87 -4.81
N GLN A 224 13.81 -2.64 -5.89
CA GLN A 224 14.28 -2.32 -7.24
C GLN A 224 13.18 -1.78 -8.15
N ILE A 225 11.93 -1.69 -7.66
CA ILE A 225 10.79 -1.16 -8.40
C ILE A 225 10.62 0.33 -8.06
N HIS A 226 10.51 1.19 -9.07
CA HIS A 226 10.43 2.64 -8.87
C HIS A 226 9.06 3.16 -8.37
N ARG A 227 8.09 2.26 -8.21
CA ARG A 227 6.73 2.57 -7.73
C ARG A 227 6.39 1.68 -6.53
N PRO A 228 5.48 2.12 -5.64
CA PRO A 228 5.08 1.31 -4.49
C PRO A 228 4.54 -0.05 -4.93
N VAL A 229 4.95 -1.09 -4.21
CA VAL A 229 4.66 -2.48 -4.55
C VAL A 229 3.58 -3.07 -3.64
N ILE A 230 2.58 -3.72 -4.26
CA ILE A 230 1.63 -4.62 -3.61
C ILE A 230 2.17 -6.05 -3.79
N ARG A 231 2.55 -6.70 -2.69
CA ARG A 231 2.99 -8.10 -2.71
C ARG A 231 1.79 -9.02 -2.57
N VAL A 232 1.66 -9.99 -3.48
CA VAL A 232 0.63 -11.02 -3.40
C VAL A 232 1.15 -12.23 -2.65
N ILE A 233 0.37 -12.73 -1.71
CA ILE A 233 0.60 -13.98 -0.97
C ILE A 233 -0.62 -14.86 -1.15
N SER A 234 -0.44 -16.04 -1.73
CA SER A 234 -1.50 -17.04 -1.86
C SER A 234 -1.77 -17.70 -0.51
N ILE A 235 -3.05 -17.85 -0.17
CA ILE A 235 -3.50 -18.51 1.05
C ILE A 235 -4.25 -19.78 0.67
N GLU A 236 -3.71 -20.92 1.09
CA GLU A 236 -4.33 -22.23 0.97
C GLU A 236 -4.85 -22.69 2.35
N PRO A 237 -5.77 -23.67 2.41
CA PRO A 237 -6.33 -24.13 3.70
C PRO A 237 -5.29 -24.68 4.67
N THR A 238 -4.20 -25.22 4.13
CA THR A 238 -3.08 -25.77 4.91
C THR A 238 -2.00 -24.74 5.20
N THR A 239 -2.18 -23.48 4.81
CA THR A 239 -1.20 -22.42 5.04
C THR A 239 -1.04 -22.16 6.54
N ASP A 240 0.20 -22.23 7.01
CA ASP A 240 0.55 -21.86 8.38
C ASP A 240 0.58 -20.33 8.52
N VAL A 241 -0.30 -19.81 9.39
CA VAL A 241 -0.41 -18.39 9.71
C VAL A 241 0.92 -17.81 10.19
N GLN A 242 1.68 -18.56 11.00
CA GLN A 242 2.93 -18.06 11.58
C GLN A 242 4.00 -17.86 10.51
N ASN A 243 4.13 -18.81 9.58
CA ASN A 243 5.05 -18.67 8.46
C ASN A 243 4.72 -17.45 7.60
N ILE A 244 3.43 -17.20 7.32
CA ILE A 244 3.03 -16.01 6.56
C ILE A 244 3.34 -14.71 7.33
N LEU A 245 3.06 -14.67 8.63
CA LEU A 245 3.39 -13.50 9.45
C LEU A 245 4.89 -13.24 9.46
N GLN A 246 5.72 -14.27 9.63
CA GLN A 246 7.18 -14.14 9.58
C GLN A 246 7.66 -13.64 8.21
N MET A 247 7.10 -14.14 7.10
CA MET A 247 7.40 -13.66 5.75
C MET A 247 7.02 -12.18 5.58
N ILE A 248 5.87 -11.78 6.12
CA ILE A 248 5.42 -10.38 6.07
C ILE A 248 6.34 -9.49 6.91
N GLU A 249 6.75 -9.94 8.10
CA GLU A 249 7.66 -9.20 8.98
C GLU A 249 9.04 -9.00 8.36
N SER A 250 9.54 -9.99 7.60
CA SER A 250 10.80 -9.84 6.86
C SER A 250 10.71 -8.89 5.67
N ASP A 251 9.52 -8.73 5.09
CA ASP A 251 9.31 -7.81 3.97
C ASP A 251 9.32 -6.38 4.48
N SER A 252 10.39 -5.64 4.22
CA SER A 252 10.58 -4.23 4.62
C SER A 252 10.30 -3.23 3.49
N ALA A 253 9.89 -3.69 2.30
CA ALA A 253 9.90 -2.89 1.08
C ALA A 253 8.52 -2.73 0.43
N SER A 254 7.67 -3.75 0.50
CA SER A 254 6.33 -3.68 -0.09
C SER A 254 5.46 -2.68 0.66
N ALA A 255 4.69 -1.88 -0.09
CA ALA A 255 3.78 -0.87 0.44
C ALA A 255 2.48 -1.48 0.97
N ALA A 256 2.06 -2.63 0.42
CA ALA A 256 0.88 -3.35 0.86
C ALA A 256 1.03 -4.86 0.64
N ILE A 257 0.27 -5.62 1.42
CA ILE A 257 0.13 -7.08 1.27
C ILE A 257 -1.28 -7.37 0.78
N LEU A 258 -1.38 -8.17 -0.29
CA LEU A 258 -2.62 -8.71 -0.81
C LEU A 258 -2.64 -10.22 -0.55
N LEU A 259 -3.64 -10.69 0.19
CA LEU A 259 -3.86 -12.11 0.42
C LEU A 259 -4.83 -12.65 -0.62
N ASP A 260 -4.37 -13.55 -1.48
CA ASP A 260 -5.20 -14.21 -2.48
C ASP A 260 -5.65 -15.58 -1.97
N VAL A 261 -6.90 -15.67 -1.52
CA VAL A 261 -7.44 -16.90 -0.94
C VAL A 261 -7.78 -17.90 -2.05
N VAL A 262 -7.09 -19.03 -2.03
CA VAL A 262 -7.28 -20.11 -2.98
C VAL A 262 -8.56 -20.86 -2.63
N LYS A 263 -9.29 -21.19 -3.68
CA LYS A 263 -10.56 -21.90 -3.64
C LYS A 263 -10.41 -23.30 -3.04
N THR A 264 -11.33 -23.68 -2.16
CA THR A 264 -11.45 -25.05 -1.67
C THR A 264 -12.59 -25.78 -2.38
N SER A 265 -12.43 -27.08 -2.54
CA SER A 265 -13.52 -27.97 -2.97
C SER A 265 -13.96 -28.76 -1.75
N ASP A 266 -15.18 -28.51 -1.29
CA ASP A 266 -15.89 -29.34 -0.32
C ASP A 266 -17.02 -30.11 -1.03
N ASP A 267 -17.56 -31.15 -0.38
CA ASP A 267 -18.62 -32.00 -0.96
C ASP A 267 -19.93 -31.23 -1.25
N CYS A 268 -20.07 -29.99 -0.74
CA CYS A 268 -21.24 -29.13 -0.91
C CYS A 268 -21.05 -28.03 -1.96
N GLY A 269 -19.85 -27.90 -2.55
CA GLY A 269 -19.53 -26.89 -3.53
C GLY A 269 -18.15 -26.28 -3.35
N GLN A 270 -18.01 -25.04 -3.81
CA GLN A 270 -16.72 -24.37 -3.85
C GLN A 270 -16.68 -23.26 -2.80
N THR A 271 -15.98 -23.61 -1.72
CA THR A 271 -15.63 -22.82 -0.53
C THR A 271 -14.63 -21.67 -0.76
N PHE A 272 -14.76 -20.52 -0.10
CA PHE A 272 -13.59 -19.67 0.20
C PHE A 272 -13.51 -19.47 1.71
N ASP A 273 -12.48 -20.04 2.35
CA ASP A 273 -12.27 -19.89 3.79
C ASP A 273 -11.33 -18.72 4.10
N TRP A 274 -11.92 -17.63 4.59
CA TRP A 274 -11.18 -16.43 4.96
C TRP A 274 -10.64 -16.44 6.39
N THR A 275 -10.70 -17.56 7.11
CA THR A 275 -10.26 -17.67 8.51
C THR A 275 -8.79 -17.29 8.68
N ILE A 276 -7.92 -17.80 7.81
CA ILE A 276 -6.48 -17.47 7.81
C ILE A 276 -6.27 -15.98 7.54
N ALA A 277 -6.96 -15.42 6.54
CA ALA A 277 -6.88 -14.00 6.22
C ALA A 277 -7.30 -13.12 7.41
N LYS A 278 -8.37 -13.49 8.12
CA LYS A 278 -8.81 -12.82 9.35
C LYS A 278 -7.75 -12.88 10.46
N MET A 279 -7.11 -14.03 10.66
CA MET A 279 -6.06 -14.19 11.67
C MET A 279 -4.85 -13.30 11.35
N ILE A 280 -4.43 -13.24 10.09
CA ILE A 280 -3.34 -12.36 9.64
C ILE A 280 -3.74 -10.88 9.78
N ASN A 281 -4.96 -10.52 9.37
CA ASN A 281 -5.44 -9.13 9.39
C ASN A 281 -5.49 -8.51 10.80
N LYS A 282 -5.62 -9.34 11.85
CA LYS A 282 -5.50 -8.88 13.25
C LYS A 282 -4.14 -8.29 13.57
N LYS A 283 -3.09 -8.70 12.86
CA LYS A 283 -1.69 -8.31 13.12
C LYS A 283 -1.18 -7.31 12.08
N VAL A 284 -1.49 -7.53 10.80
CA VAL A 284 -1.01 -6.71 9.68
C VAL A 284 -2.18 -6.29 8.80
N PRO A 285 -2.27 -5.02 8.36
CA PRO A 285 -3.32 -4.60 7.44
C PRO A 285 -3.16 -5.26 6.07
N ILE A 286 -4.20 -5.95 5.59
CA ILE A 286 -4.20 -6.64 4.29
C ILE A 286 -5.26 -6.14 3.31
N MET A 287 -4.95 -6.28 2.02
CA MET A 287 -5.94 -6.33 0.95
C MET A 287 -6.44 -7.76 0.81
N LEU A 288 -7.75 -7.97 0.71
CA LEU A 288 -8.33 -9.29 0.53
C LEU A 288 -8.68 -9.55 -0.93
N ALA A 289 -8.23 -10.67 -1.47
CA ALA A 289 -8.62 -11.20 -2.77
C ALA A 289 -9.01 -12.69 -2.64
N GLY A 290 -9.35 -13.30 -3.78
CA GLY A 290 -9.74 -14.70 -3.84
C GLY A 290 -11.24 -14.91 -3.74
N GLY A 291 -11.86 -15.22 -4.88
CA GLY A 291 -13.26 -15.67 -4.91
C GLY A 291 -14.34 -14.63 -4.62
N LEU A 292 -13.97 -13.36 -4.51
CA LEU A 292 -14.92 -12.31 -4.14
C LEU A 292 -15.91 -12.03 -5.29
N THR A 293 -17.19 -11.96 -4.97
CA THR A 293 -18.32 -11.67 -5.86
C THR A 293 -19.26 -10.66 -5.21
N PRO A 294 -20.19 -10.04 -5.96
CA PRO A 294 -21.22 -9.19 -5.36
C PRO A 294 -22.01 -9.88 -4.23
N ASP A 295 -22.24 -11.19 -4.35
CA ASP A 295 -23.05 -11.95 -3.39
C ASP A 295 -22.33 -12.19 -2.05
N ASN A 296 -20.99 -12.29 -2.05
CA ASN A 296 -20.23 -12.71 -0.88
C ASN A 296 -19.37 -11.59 -0.26
N ILE A 297 -19.13 -10.49 -0.98
CA ILE A 297 -18.19 -9.46 -0.57
C ILE A 297 -18.58 -8.80 0.76
N ARG A 298 -19.88 -8.59 0.99
CA ARG A 298 -20.39 -8.03 2.25
C ARG A 298 -20.01 -8.91 3.45
N ALA A 299 -20.17 -10.23 3.31
CA ALA A 299 -19.81 -11.18 4.36
C ALA A 299 -18.29 -11.24 4.57
N ALA A 300 -17.51 -11.22 3.48
CA ALA A 300 -16.05 -11.20 3.53
C ALA A 300 -15.52 -9.97 4.30
N VAL A 301 -16.02 -8.78 3.95
CA VAL A 301 -15.64 -7.51 4.58
C VAL A 301 -15.99 -7.52 6.07
N ARG A 302 -17.21 -7.91 6.44
CA ARG A 302 -17.63 -8.01 7.86
C ARG A 302 -16.88 -9.06 8.65
N PHE A 303 -16.42 -10.12 8.01
CA PHE A 303 -15.72 -11.20 8.71
C PHE A 303 -14.25 -10.86 8.93
N VAL A 304 -13.57 -10.35 7.89
CA VAL A 304 -12.11 -10.14 7.85
C VAL A 304 -11.71 -8.73 8.27
N HIS A 305 -12.54 -7.71 7.99
CA HIS A 305 -12.23 -6.27 8.11
C HIS A 305 -10.96 -5.82 7.37
N PRO A 306 -10.81 -6.17 6.07
CA PRO A 306 -9.63 -5.76 5.32
C PRO A 306 -9.70 -4.25 5.02
N TRP A 307 -8.55 -3.57 4.89
CA TRP A 307 -8.54 -2.15 4.52
C TRP A 307 -8.86 -1.95 3.03
N ALA A 308 -8.67 -2.98 2.20
CA ALA A 308 -9.10 -2.99 0.81
C ALA A 308 -9.50 -4.39 0.33
N VAL A 309 -10.26 -4.45 -0.75
CA VAL A 309 -10.68 -5.68 -1.43
C VAL A 309 -10.31 -5.63 -2.92
N ASP A 310 -9.97 -6.78 -3.50
CA ASP A 310 -9.62 -6.92 -4.92
C ASP A 310 -10.51 -7.96 -5.59
N VAL A 311 -11.10 -7.61 -6.73
CA VAL A 311 -11.91 -8.53 -7.54
C VAL A 311 -11.49 -8.54 -9.00
N ALA A 312 -11.36 -9.74 -9.56
CA ALA A 312 -11.18 -9.96 -10.99
C ALA A 312 -12.39 -10.70 -11.59
N SER A 313 -12.48 -12.01 -11.40
CA SER A 313 -13.48 -12.89 -12.03
C SER A 313 -14.90 -12.76 -11.51
N GLY A 314 -15.09 -12.34 -10.25
CA GLY A 314 -16.43 -12.22 -9.66
C GLY A 314 -17.34 -11.20 -10.35
N VAL A 315 -16.75 -10.29 -11.14
CA VAL A 315 -17.45 -9.25 -11.91
C VAL A 315 -17.27 -9.42 -13.42
N GLU A 316 -16.86 -10.61 -13.86
CA GLU A 316 -16.70 -10.97 -15.28
C GLU A 316 -17.92 -11.74 -15.81
N TYR A 317 -18.02 -11.77 -17.13
CA TYR A 317 -18.89 -12.67 -17.88
C TYR A 317 -18.19 -13.08 -19.19
N VAL A 318 -18.69 -14.13 -19.83
CA VAL A 318 -18.27 -14.53 -21.17
C VAL A 318 -19.40 -14.13 -22.12
N ASP A 319 -19.09 -13.39 -23.17
CA ASP A 319 -20.07 -12.97 -24.16
C ASP A 319 -20.37 -14.08 -25.20
N SER A 320 -21.25 -13.77 -26.16
CA SER A 320 -21.62 -14.71 -27.23
C SER A 320 -20.47 -15.10 -28.15
N SER A 321 -19.36 -14.36 -28.13
CA SER A 321 -18.16 -14.58 -28.93
C SER A 321 -17.05 -15.27 -28.13
N GLU A 322 -17.38 -15.84 -26.96
CA GLU A 322 -16.46 -16.48 -26.03
C GLU A 322 -15.37 -15.54 -25.47
N GLN A 323 -15.56 -14.23 -25.56
CA GLN A 323 -14.63 -13.25 -25.03
C GLN A 323 -14.94 -12.98 -23.55
N LEU A 324 -13.89 -12.91 -22.74
CA LEU A 324 -13.99 -12.57 -21.31
C LEU A 324 -14.13 -11.05 -21.16
N CYS A 325 -15.25 -10.61 -20.60
CA CYS A 325 -15.63 -9.20 -20.49
C CYS A 325 -15.98 -8.82 -19.05
N LYS A 326 -15.89 -7.52 -18.72
CA LYS A 326 -16.31 -6.98 -17.43
C LYS A 326 -17.78 -6.62 -17.44
N ASN A 327 -18.53 -7.05 -16.42
CA ASN A 327 -19.94 -6.69 -16.27
C ASN A 327 -20.06 -5.44 -15.41
N HIS A 328 -20.47 -4.31 -16.01
CA HIS A 328 -20.56 -3.02 -15.31
C HIS A 328 -21.59 -3.01 -14.18
N ILE A 329 -22.68 -3.79 -14.31
CA ILE A 329 -23.69 -3.95 -13.26
C ILE A 329 -23.05 -4.66 -12.06
N LYS A 330 -22.38 -5.79 -12.28
CA LYS A 330 -21.68 -6.53 -11.22
C LYS A 330 -20.56 -5.71 -10.58
N ILE A 331 -19.83 -4.89 -11.33
CA ILE A 331 -18.82 -3.97 -10.77
C ILE A 331 -19.49 -3.00 -9.78
N LYS A 332 -20.59 -2.37 -10.19
CA LYS A 332 -21.33 -1.43 -9.34
C LYS A 332 -21.90 -2.10 -8.10
N GLU A 333 -22.52 -3.26 -8.26
CA GLU A 333 -23.03 -4.06 -7.13
C GLU A 333 -21.90 -4.44 -6.18
N PHE A 334 -20.77 -4.94 -6.69
CA PHE A 334 -19.61 -5.29 -5.88
C PHE A 334 -19.11 -4.12 -5.03
N ILE A 335 -18.90 -2.95 -5.65
CA ILE A 335 -18.42 -1.76 -4.95
C ILE A 335 -19.44 -1.31 -3.89
N ASN A 336 -20.72 -1.28 -4.24
CA ASN A 336 -21.78 -0.89 -3.31
C ASN A 336 -21.85 -1.85 -2.12
N GLU A 337 -21.81 -3.16 -2.35
CA GLU A 337 -21.88 -4.17 -1.30
C GLU A 337 -20.65 -4.13 -0.38
N ALA A 338 -19.45 -3.94 -0.96
CA ALA A 338 -18.22 -3.73 -0.19
C ALA A 338 -18.29 -2.48 0.70
N LYS A 339 -18.75 -1.36 0.13
CA LYS A 339 -18.85 -0.06 0.80
C LYS A 339 -20.14 0.13 1.61
N SER A 340 -21.05 -0.84 1.63
CA SER A 340 -22.23 -0.85 2.50
C SER A 340 -22.10 -1.85 3.65
N GLY A 341 -21.15 -2.79 3.56
CA GLY A 341 -21.00 -3.89 4.52
C GLY A 341 -20.58 -3.45 5.92
N ALA A 342 -19.93 -2.31 6.06
CA ALA A 342 -19.37 -1.87 7.34
C ALA A 342 -20.18 -0.72 8.01
N ALA A 343 -21.29 -0.28 7.41
CA ALA A 343 -22.17 0.75 7.96
C ALA A 343 -23.25 0.25 8.95
N SER A 344 -23.26 -1.03 9.33
CA SER A 344 -24.30 -1.61 10.18
C SER A 344 -23.72 -2.25 11.43
N ASN A 345 -23.27 -1.40 12.35
CA ASN A 345 -23.17 -1.67 13.79
C ASN A 345 -23.55 -0.35 14.50
N GLN A 346 -24.86 -0.07 14.54
CA GLN A 346 -25.47 0.78 15.56
C GLN A 346 -26.34 -0.09 16.45
#